data_AF-A0A2A7S1Z4-F1
#
_entry.id   AF-A0A2A7S1Z4-F1
#
_cell.length_a   1.000
_cell.length_b   1.000
_cell.length_c   1.000
_cell.angle_alpha   90.00
_cell.angle_beta   90.00
_cell.angle_gamma   90.00
#
_symmetry.space_group_name_H-M   'P 1'
#
loop_
_entity.id
_entity.type
_entity.pdbx_description
1 polymer ?
#
loop_
_entity_poly.entity_id
_entity_poly.type
_entity_poly.pdbx_seq_one_letter_code
_entity_poly.pdbx_strand_id
1 'polypeptide(L)'
;MGQGIKRTQRDYSLAFKLSVVEQVEKGELTYKAAQLRYGIQGRSTVLVWLRKHGLQDCANPSGRARSGSTMPKQDAKPLTPEQRIKQLETQLREAQQKAALFEAVIDVLHKDYGIAVKKPSGVLAQKRIEKLSVERACRYMGISRQAYYKRCQAEVRRGAQAEVVTTLVRDVRLRQPRLGTRKLHHLLAPVLGECGIKLGRDRLFDVLRAARLLVVPPRAYHKTTHSHHRFRRHPNLLKAGPEQVVPQAPEQVWVADITYLPTAGPFVYLSLVTDAFSRKIVGYHVHDSLQAEQVGQALQMALRTRRSRASLIHHSDRGIQYCSTYYQEIHRRHGLRCSMTDGYDCYQNALAERVNGILKGEFLLHRPADLDQAKKMVEQSVHIYNHERPHSALKYKTPDAVHRAF
;
A
#
# COMPACT_ATOMS: atom_id res chain seq x y z
N MET A 1 10.59 12.69 78.04
CA MET A 1 11.74 12.60 77.11
C MET A 1 11.36 11.74 75.91
N GLY A 2 11.49 12.29 74.69
CA GLY A 2 11.39 11.57 73.42
C GLY A 2 9.98 11.19 72.95
N GLN A 3 9.22 12.14 72.41
CA GLN A 3 8.07 11.83 71.52
C GLN A 3 8.60 11.08 70.29
N GLY A 4 8.57 9.76 70.33
CA GLY A 4 9.03 8.89 69.24
C GLY A 4 8.10 9.01 68.04
N ILE A 5 8.63 9.55 66.94
CA ILE A 5 7.96 9.59 65.63
C ILE A 5 7.52 8.17 65.27
N LYS A 6 6.21 7.94 65.14
CA LYS A 6 5.64 6.66 64.72
C LYS A 6 6.04 6.38 63.27
N ARG A 7 7.04 5.52 63.07
CA ARG A 7 7.46 5.10 61.73
C ARG A 7 6.46 4.10 61.15
N THR A 8 5.94 4.42 59.97
CA THR A 8 5.04 3.57 59.19
C THR A 8 5.83 2.63 58.27
N GLN A 9 5.17 1.63 57.68
CA GLN A 9 5.80 0.68 56.75
C GLN A 9 6.52 1.35 55.58
N ARG A 10 6.14 2.58 55.23
CA ARG A 10 6.75 3.37 54.14
C ARG A 10 8.11 3.98 54.52
N ASP A 11 8.40 4.12 55.81
CA ASP A 11 9.61 4.81 56.30
C ASP A 11 10.86 3.92 56.28
N TYR A 12 10.68 2.62 56.02
CA TYR A 12 11.76 1.66 55.86
C TYR A 12 12.13 1.50 54.37
N SER A 13 13.39 1.71 54.03
CA SER A 13 13.90 1.54 52.67
C SER A 13 13.74 0.08 52.20
N LEU A 14 13.60 -0.13 50.89
CA LEU A 14 13.42 -1.48 50.33
C LEU A 14 14.62 -2.39 50.61
N ALA A 15 15.84 -1.85 50.52
CA ALA A 15 17.06 -2.59 50.83
C ALA A 15 17.07 -3.10 52.29
N PHE A 16 16.64 -2.25 53.23
CA PHE A 16 16.53 -2.63 54.63
C PHE A 16 15.46 -3.71 54.87
N LYS A 17 14.33 -3.64 54.15
CA LYS A 17 13.28 -4.67 54.23
C LYS A 17 13.79 -6.03 53.75
N LEU A 18 14.54 -6.04 52.64
CA LEU A 18 15.09 -7.27 52.07
C LEU A 18 16.16 -7.89 52.96
N SER A 19 17.05 -7.09 53.55
CA SER A 19 18.07 -7.61 54.47
C SER A 19 17.46 -8.24 55.73
N VAL A 20 16.39 -7.65 56.28
CA VAL A 20 15.69 -8.22 57.43
C VAL A 20 14.95 -9.50 57.07
N VAL A 21 14.36 -9.58 55.87
CA VAL A 21 13.71 -10.80 55.37
C VAL A 21 14.74 -11.91 55.17
N GLU A 22 15.87 -11.62 54.54
CA GLU A 22 16.95 -12.58 54.30
C GLU A 22 17.51 -13.19 55.60
N GLN A 23 17.75 -12.37 56.62
CA GLN A 23 18.24 -12.85 57.93
C GLN A 23 17.23 -13.77 58.63
N VAL A 24 15.93 -13.48 58.47
CA VAL A 24 14.88 -14.33 59.05
C VAL A 24 14.72 -15.63 58.26
N GLU A 25 14.87 -15.60 56.94
CA GLU A 25 14.83 -16.80 56.08
C GLU A 25 16.05 -17.71 56.27
N LYS A 26 17.24 -17.13 56.51
CA LYS A 26 18.45 -17.89 56.87
C LYS A 26 18.38 -18.51 58.28
N GLY A 27 17.37 -18.16 59.07
CA GLY A 27 17.18 -18.66 60.44
C GLY A 27 18.10 -18.01 61.47
N GLU A 28 18.84 -16.96 61.10
CA GLU A 28 19.75 -16.24 62.00
C GLU A 28 19.00 -15.49 63.11
N LEU A 29 17.78 -15.01 62.80
CA LEU A 29 16.90 -14.33 63.75
C LEU A 29 15.46 -14.78 63.57
N THR A 30 14.73 -14.96 64.68
CA THR A 30 13.27 -15.06 64.60
C THR A 30 12.66 -13.70 64.28
N TYR A 31 11.48 -13.66 63.65
CA TYR A 31 10.84 -12.38 63.29
C TYR A 31 10.59 -11.46 64.50
N LYS A 32 10.34 -12.02 65.71
CA LYS A 32 10.22 -11.24 66.96
C LYS A 32 11.56 -10.66 67.40
N ALA A 33 12.64 -11.44 67.30
CA ALA A 33 13.98 -10.98 67.61
C ALA A 33 14.46 -9.89 66.64
N ALA A 34 14.18 -10.04 65.35
CA ALA A 34 14.45 -9.02 64.34
C ALA A 34 13.68 -7.72 64.62
N GLN A 35 12.42 -7.82 65.04
CA GLN A 35 11.62 -6.66 65.40
C GLN A 35 12.22 -5.88 66.58
N LEU A 36 12.66 -6.57 67.63
CA LEU A 36 13.26 -5.96 68.81
C LEU A 36 14.63 -5.34 68.50
N ARG A 37 15.49 -6.09 67.80
CA ARG A 37 16.86 -5.69 67.44
C ARG A 37 16.89 -4.41 66.61
N TYR A 38 15.97 -4.30 65.66
CA TYR A 38 15.93 -3.17 64.72
C TYR A 38 14.91 -2.09 65.10
N GLY A 39 14.26 -2.20 66.27
CA GLY A 39 13.27 -1.23 66.73
C GLY A 39 12.09 -1.07 65.76
N ILE A 40 11.68 -2.15 65.09
CA ILE A 40 10.62 -2.11 64.08
C ILE A 40 9.27 -1.98 64.80
N GLN A 41 8.52 -0.93 64.49
CA GLN A 41 7.22 -0.70 65.10
C GLN A 41 6.12 -1.52 64.37
N GLY A 42 5.25 -2.17 65.15
CA GLY A 42 4.16 -3.03 64.68
C GLY A 42 4.46 -4.53 64.78
N ARG A 43 3.62 -5.26 65.52
CA ARG A 43 3.78 -6.70 65.84
C ARG A 43 3.80 -7.64 64.63
N SER A 44 3.34 -7.17 63.48
CA SER A 44 3.23 -7.95 62.25
C SER A 44 4.04 -7.39 61.09
N THR A 45 4.81 -6.32 61.29
CA THR A 45 5.49 -5.60 60.19
C THR A 45 6.52 -6.49 59.48
N VAL A 46 7.34 -7.22 60.25
CA VAL A 46 8.31 -8.19 59.70
C VAL A 46 7.61 -9.36 59.00
N LEU A 47 6.48 -9.85 59.55
CA LEU A 47 5.65 -10.89 58.92
C LEU A 47 5.01 -10.45 57.61
N VAL A 48 4.67 -9.16 57.48
CA VAL A 48 4.17 -8.59 56.22
C VAL A 48 5.30 -8.50 55.19
N TRP A 49 6.52 -8.17 55.60
CA TRP A 49 7.67 -8.16 54.70
C TRP A 49 8.02 -9.56 54.22
N LEU A 50 8.01 -10.57 55.11
CA LEU A 50 8.21 -11.98 54.75
C LEU A 50 7.18 -12.45 53.73
N ARG A 51 5.89 -12.12 53.89
CA ARG A 51 4.85 -12.48 52.89
C ARG A 51 5.01 -11.79 51.54
N LYS A 52 5.61 -10.59 51.52
CA LYS A 52 5.70 -9.77 50.30
C LYS A 52 7.01 -9.97 49.54
N HIS A 53 8.09 -10.24 50.26
CA HIS A 53 9.46 -10.26 49.75
C HIS A 53 10.20 -11.57 50.06
N GLY A 54 9.65 -12.43 50.91
CA GLY A 54 10.20 -13.76 51.14
C GLY A 54 9.92 -14.68 49.96
N LEU A 55 10.77 -15.69 49.82
CA LEU A 55 10.73 -16.71 48.76
C LEU A 55 9.68 -17.80 49.02
N GLN A 56 8.92 -17.69 50.11
CA GLN A 56 7.92 -18.69 50.52
C GLN A 56 6.51 -18.23 50.15
N ASP A 57 5.91 -18.93 49.19
CA ASP A 57 4.53 -18.77 48.73
C ASP A 57 3.51 -18.76 49.88
N CYS A 58 2.57 -17.82 49.81
CA CYS A 58 1.48 -17.66 50.76
C CYS A 58 0.56 -18.89 50.83
N ALA A 59 0.70 -19.70 51.87
CA ALA A 59 -0.37 -20.52 52.43
C ALA A 59 -0.64 -20.11 53.90
N ASN A 60 -1.57 -19.15 54.04
CA ASN A 60 -2.39 -18.75 55.19
C ASN A 60 -2.01 -19.16 56.64
N PRO A 61 -1.96 -18.20 57.59
CA PRO A 61 -2.14 -18.48 59.02
C PRO A 61 -3.44 -17.84 59.54
N SER A 62 -4.47 -18.65 59.80
CA SER A 62 -5.43 -18.41 60.89
C SER A 62 -6.32 -19.63 61.10
N GLY A 63 -6.10 -20.32 62.21
CA GLY A 63 -7.04 -21.32 62.71
C GLY A 63 -8.22 -20.65 63.42
N ARG A 64 -9.44 -20.98 62.99
CA ARG A 64 -10.60 -21.06 63.88
C ARG A 64 -11.39 -22.30 63.51
N ALA A 65 -11.46 -23.23 64.44
CA ALA A 65 -12.11 -24.51 64.32
C ALA A 65 -13.60 -24.37 63.94
N ARG A 66 -14.02 -25.11 62.91
CA ARG A 66 -15.36 -25.70 62.83
C ARG A 66 -15.21 -27.13 62.35
N SER A 67 -15.61 -28.04 63.22
CA SER A 67 -15.93 -29.42 62.89
C SER A 67 -16.85 -29.45 61.67
N GLY A 68 -16.36 -30.04 60.58
CA GLY A 68 -17.07 -30.19 59.33
C GLY A 68 -16.35 -31.26 58.54
N SER A 69 -16.82 -32.50 58.70
CA SER A 69 -16.41 -33.70 57.97
C SER A 69 -16.04 -33.37 56.52
N THR A 70 -14.75 -33.37 56.21
CA THR A 70 -14.25 -33.34 54.83
C THR A 70 -13.15 -34.36 54.73
N MET A 71 -13.43 -35.41 53.96
CA MET A 71 -12.54 -36.53 53.64
C MET A 71 -11.12 -36.04 53.31
N PRO A 72 -10.05 -36.68 53.81
CA PRO A 72 -8.69 -36.33 53.42
C PRO A 72 -8.52 -36.60 51.91
N LYS A 73 -8.09 -35.58 51.16
CA LYS A 73 -7.50 -35.78 49.83
C LYS A 73 -6.29 -36.68 50.02
N GLN A 74 -6.40 -37.92 49.55
CA GLN A 74 -5.30 -38.86 49.45
C GLN A 74 -4.17 -38.21 48.66
N ASP A 75 -2.98 -38.16 49.25
CA ASP A 75 -1.74 -37.95 48.52
C ASP A 75 -1.69 -38.94 47.35
N ALA A 76 -1.48 -38.43 46.15
CA ALA A 76 -1.42 -39.26 44.95
C ALA A 76 -0.31 -40.31 45.13
N LYS A 77 -0.70 -41.59 45.21
CA LYS A 77 0.23 -42.73 45.24
C LYS A 77 1.31 -42.53 44.16
N PRO A 78 2.60 -42.78 44.45
CA PRO A 78 3.63 -42.77 43.42
C PRO A 78 3.20 -43.75 42.31
N LEU A 79 3.07 -43.23 41.08
CA LEU A 79 2.66 -44.02 39.91
C LEU A 79 3.51 -45.29 39.83
N THR A 80 2.85 -46.44 39.58
CA THR A 80 3.59 -47.69 39.35
C THR A 80 4.53 -47.54 38.15
N PRO A 81 5.64 -48.29 38.10
CA PRO A 81 6.61 -48.23 37.00
C PRO A 81 5.94 -48.34 35.61
N GLU A 82 4.93 -49.19 35.49
CA GLU A 82 4.13 -49.37 34.27
C GLU A 82 3.31 -48.13 33.90
N GLN A 83 2.69 -47.46 34.89
CA GLN A 83 1.96 -46.21 34.67
C GLN A 83 2.91 -45.06 34.27
N ARG A 84 4.14 -45.07 34.79
CA ARG A 84 5.19 -44.09 34.43
C ARG A 84 5.69 -44.30 33.00
N ILE A 85 5.96 -45.55 32.60
CA ILE A 85 6.35 -45.89 31.22
C ILE A 85 5.27 -45.44 30.24
N LYS A 86 4.00 -45.76 30.53
CA LYS A 86 2.86 -45.34 29.70
C LYS A 86 2.73 -43.82 29.61
N GLN A 87 2.98 -43.09 30.70
CA GLN A 87 3.01 -41.62 30.69
C GLN A 87 4.13 -41.09 29.79
N LEU A 88 5.35 -41.63 29.94
CA LEU A 88 6.51 -41.21 29.14
C LEU A 88 6.32 -41.54 27.65
N GLU A 89 5.78 -42.71 27.31
CA GLU A 89 5.42 -43.07 25.93
C GLU A 89 4.37 -42.14 25.34
N THR A 90 3.44 -41.64 26.17
CA THR A 90 2.43 -40.67 25.75
C THR A 90 3.08 -39.30 25.51
N GLN A 91 3.94 -38.85 26.42
CA GLN A 91 4.68 -37.60 26.29
C GLN A 91 5.62 -37.60 25.07
N LEU A 92 6.32 -38.71 24.82
CA LEU A 92 7.18 -38.88 23.65
C LEU A 92 6.37 -38.80 22.36
N ARG A 93 5.22 -39.48 22.30
CA ARG A 93 4.29 -39.39 21.16
C ARG A 93 3.77 -37.96 20.94
N GLU A 94 3.43 -37.24 22.00
CA GLU A 94 2.99 -35.84 21.89
C GLU A 94 4.11 -34.92 21.43
N ALA A 95 5.33 -35.10 21.94
CA ALA A 95 6.51 -34.34 21.54
C ALA A 95 6.86 -34.57 20.06
N GLN A 96 6.85 -35.83 19.62
CA GLN A 96 7.06 -36.20 18.22
C GLN A 96 6.00 -35.59 17.30
N GLN A 97 4.73 -35.63 17.69
CA GLN A 97 3.64 -35.01 16.91
C GLN A 97 3.76 -33.49 16.85
N LYS A 98 4.17 -32.85 17.95
CA LYS A 98 4.43 -31.41 17.99
C LYS A 98 5.62 -31.02 17.09
N ALA A 99 6.72 -31.78 17.13
CA ALA A 99 7.87 -31.57 16.27
C ALA A 99 7.50 -31.72 14.78
N ALA A 100 6.83 -32.82 14.42
CA ALA A 100 6.36 -33.06 13.05
C ALA A 100 5.41 -31.95 12.55
N LEU A 101 4.57 -31.40 13.43
CA LEU A 101 3.75 -30.23 13.09
C LEU A 101 4.61 -29.02 12.74
N PHE A 102 5.61 -28.68 13.57
CA PHE A 102 6.45 -27.51 13.32
C PHE A 102 7.34 -27.69 12.07
N GLU A 103 7.83 -28.89 11.79
CA GLU A 103 8.52 -29.19 10.54
C GLU A 103 7.60 -28.97 9.33
N ALA A 104 6.38 -29.52 9.37
CA ALA A 104 5.39 -29.30 8.30
C ALA A 104 5.00 -27.82 8.16
N VAL A 105 4.95 -27.06 9.27
CA VAL A 105 4.73 -25.61 9.26
C VAL A 105 5.84 -24.90 8.49
N ILE A 106 7.10 -25.25 8.78
CA ILE A 106 8.28 -24.64 8.16
C ILE A 106 8.32 -24.98 6.66
N ASP A 107 8.05 -26.23 6.29
CA ASP A 107 8.02 -26.66 4.89
C ASP A 107 6.97 -25.92 4.06
N VAL A 108 5.76 -25.74 4.59
CA VAL A 108 4.70 -24.98 3.91
C VAL A 108 5.07 -23.50 3.79
N LEU A 109 5.66 -22.92 4.84
CA LEU A 109 6.10 -21.52 4.81
C LEU A 109 7.23 -21.29 3.79
N HIS A 110 8.16 -22.23 3.67
CA HIS A 110 9.21 -22.18 2.66
C HIS A 110 8.66 -22.39 1.24
N LYS A 111 7.80 -23.38 1.04
CA LYS A 111 7.31 -23.78 -0.29
C LYS A 111 6.27 -22.84 -0.87
N ASP A 112 5.30 -22.41 -0.07
CA ASP A 112 4.15 -21.64 -0.57
C ASP A 112 4.34 -20.12 -0.44
N TYR A 113 5.22 -19.68 0.48
CA TYR A 113 5.33 -18.25 0.83
C TYR A 113 6.73 -17.64 0.72
N GLY A 114 7.82 -18.42 0.62
CA GLY A 114 9.19 -17.91 0.42
C GLY A 114 9.67 -16.91 1.49
N ILE A 115 9.09 -16.92 2.69
CA ILE A 115 9.30 -15.90 3.74
C ILE A 115 10.01 -16.51 4.97
N ALA A 116 11.04 -15.81 5.48
CA ALA A 116 11.60 -16.03 6.81
C ALA A 116 10.57 -15.70 7.91
N VAL A 117 10.31 -16.68 8.77
CA VAL A 117 9.15 -16.80 9.67
C VAL A 117 8.90 -15.54 10.51
N LYS A 118 7.76 -14.88 10.31
CA LYS A 118 7.21 -13.92 11.30
C LYS A 118 5.91 -14.33 11.98
N LYS A 119 5.01 -15.15 11.39
CA LYS A 119 3.86 -15.78 12.11
C LYS A 119 3.35 -17.06 11.40
N PRO A 120 3.33 -18.23 12.06
CA PRO A 120 2.90 -19.48 11.45
C PRO A 120 1.38 -19.66 11.59
N SER A 121 0.61 -19.59 10.50
CA SER A 121 -0.85 -19.69 10.60
C SER A 121 -1.60 -20.30 9.41
N GLY A 122 -0.88 -20.81 8.39
CA GLY A 122 -1.48 -21.44 7.20
C GLY A 122 -1.57 -22.98 7.25
N VAL A 123 -1.10 -23.62 8.33
CA VAL A 123 -0.61 -25.01 8.26
C VAL A 123 -1.68 -26.07 8.47
N LEU A 124 -2.86 -25.66 8.93
CA LEU A 124 -3.95 -26.60 9.24
C LEU A 124 -4.88 -26.90 8.06
N ALA A 125 -4.68 -26.24 6.92
CA ALA A 125 -5.55 -26.40 5.74
C ALA A 125 -5.12 -27.56 4.83
N GLN A 126 -3.83 -27.89 4.78
CA GLN A 126 -3.33 -29.06 4.05
C GLN A 126 -3.25 -30.24 5.02
N LYS A 127 -4.14 -31.23 4.87
CA LYS A 127 -4.17 -32.50 5.61
C LYS A 127 -2.89 -33.34 5.40
N ARG A 128 -1.72 -32.86 5.82
CA ARG A 128 -0.44 -33.56 5.64
C ARG A 128 0.00 -34.41 6.82
N ILE A 129 -0.64 -34.28 7.98
CA ILE A 129 -0.33 -35.09 9.16
C ILE A 129 -1.50 -36.02 9.43
N GLU A 130 -1.37 -37.26 8.98
CA GLU A 130 -2.30 -38.33 9.33
C GLU A 130 -2.44 -38.39 10.87
N LYS A 131 -3.68 -38.34 11.36
CA LYS A 131 -4.08 -38.40 12.79
C LYS A 131 -3.93 -37.14 13.66
N LEU A 132 -3.58 -35.96 13.11
CA LEU A 132 -3.61 -34.71 13.89
C LEU A 132 -4.99 -34.02 13.81
N SER A 133 -5.72 -33.97 14.93
CA SER A 133 -6.98 -33.23 15.00
C SER A 133 -6.75 -31.72 15.02
N VAL A 134 -7.68 -30.94 14.45
CA VAL A 134 -7.65 -29.47 14.46
C VAL A 134 -7.50 -28.93 15.89
N GLU A 135 -8.12 -29.59 16.87
CA GLU A 135 -8.02 -29.22 18.28
C GLU A 135 -6.60 -29.36 18.83
N ARG A 136 -5.95 -30.51 18.60
CA ARG A 136 -4.57 -30.74 19.05
C ARG A 136 -3.61 -29.78 18.37
N ALA A 137 -3.82 -29.52 17.08
CA ALA A 137 -3.00 -28.59 16.34
C ALA A 137 -3.17 -27.13 16.81
N CYS A 138 -4.41 -26.70 17.09
CA CYS A 138 -4.70 -25.41 17.71
C CYS A 138 -4.01 -25.27 19.09
N ARG A 139 -4.05 -26.33 19.91
CA ARG A 139 -3.37 -26.39 21.22
C ARG A 139 -1.86 -26.24 21.09
N TYR A 140 -1.23 -26.93 20.14
CA TYR A 140 0.21 -26.83 19.90
C TYR A 140 0.64 -25.45 19.38
N MET A 141 -0.23 -24.78 18.63
CA MET A 141 0.02 -23.45 18.06
C MET A 141 -0.38 -22.29 18.98
N GLY A 142 -1.00 -22.57 20.14
CA GLY A 142 -1.49 -21.54 21.06
C GLY A 142 -2.66 -20.71 20.52
N ILE A 143 -3.46 -21.26 19.60
CA ILE A 143 -4.61 -20.59 18.98
C ILE A 143 -5.89 -21.27 19.45
N SER A 144 -6.96 -20.51 19.72
CA SER A 144 -8.25 -21.13 20.03
C SER A 144 -8.89 -21.76 18.77
N ARG A 145 -9.57 -22.90 18.94
CA ARG A 145 -10.31 -23.56 17.85
C ARG A 145 -11.30 -22.59 17.18
N GLN A 146 -11.98 -21.75 17.96
CA GLN A 146 -12.91 -20.75 17.43
C GLN A 146 -12.18 -19.70 16.56
N ALA A 147 -11.00 -19.24 16.97
CA ALA A 147 -10.21 -18.29 16.19
C ALA A 147 -9.75 -18.90 14.85
N TYR A 148 -9.36 -20.18 14.85
CA TYR A 148 -9.01 -20.91 13.64
C TYR A 148 -10.17 -20.94 12.63
N TYR A 149 -11.36 -21.43 13.04
CA TYR A 149 -12.50 -21.50 12.13
C TYR A 149 -13.01 -20.11 11.69
N LYS A 150 -13.03 -19.11 12.59
CA LYS A 150 -13.34 -17.73 12.22
C LYS A 150 -12.40 -17.21 11.15
N ARG A 151 -11.11 -17.53 11.25
CA ARG A 151 -10.10 -17.16 10.26
C ARG A 151 -10.31 -17.88 8.93
N CYS A 152 -10.56 -19.18 8.92
CA CYS A 152 -10.87 -19.93 7.70
C CYS A 152 -12.11 -19.36 6.99
N GLN A 153 -13.19 -19.09 7.73
CA GLN A 153 -14.39 -18.45 7.19
C GLN A 153 -14.12 -17.04 6.66
N ALA A 154 -13.24 -16.28 7.31
CA ALA A 154 -12.83 -14.98 6.82
C ALA A 154 -11.96 -15.10 5.55
N GLU A 155 -11.07 -16.08 5.46
CA GLU A 155 -10.27 -16.35 4.25
C GLU A 155 -11.14 -16.74 3.06
N VAL A 156 -12.12 -17.64 3.26
CA VAL A 156 -13.09 -18.00 2.21
C VAL A 156 -13.87 -16.77 1.73
N ARG A 157 -14.43 -15.97 2.66
CA ARG A 157 -15.14 -14.73 2.31
C ARG A 157 -14.25 -13.72 1.59
N ARG A 158 -12.98 -13.58 2.01
CA ARG A 158 -12.01 -12.69 1.36
C ARG A 158 -11.66 -13.19 -0.04
N GLY A 159 -11.56 -14.50 -0.24
CA GLY A 159 -11.34 -15.13 -1.54
C GLY A 159 -12.49 -14.83 -2.51
N ALA A 160 -13.73 -15.07 -2.09
CA ALA A 160 -14.91 -14.77 -2.89
C ALA A 160 -15.01 -13.27 -3.26
N GLN A 161 -14.75 -12.37 -2.30
CA GLN A 161 -14.69 -10.93 -2.57
C GLN A 161 -13.57 -10.57 -3.54
N ALA A 162 -12.40 -11.20 -3.40
CA ALA A 162 -11.26 -10.95 -4.28
C ALA A 162 -11.57 -11.36 -5.72
N GLU A 163 -12.28 -12.46 -5.92
CA GLU A 163 -12.70 -12.94 -7.24
C GLU A 163 -13.67 -11.97 -7.94
N VAL A 164 -14.67 -11.46 -7.21
CA VAL A 164 -15.58 -10.42 -7.74
C VAL A 164 -14.78 -9.17 -8.13
N VAL A 165 -13.86 -8.73 -7.26
CA VAL A 165 -13.02 -7.55 -7.52
C VAL A 165 -12.10 -7.75 -8.72
N THR A 166 -11.50 -8.93 -8.90
CA THR A 166 -10.61 -9.19 -10.04
C THR A 166 -11.38 -9.22 -11.35
N THR A 167 -12.60 -9.74 -11.37
CA THR A 167 -13.50 -9.68 -12.54
C THR A 167 -13.82 -8.24 -12.92
N LEU A 168 -14.30 -7.43 -11.97
CA LEU A 168 -14.59 -6.01 -12.21
C LEU A 168 -13.36 -5.23 -12.72
N VAL A 169 -12.17 -5.54 -12.18
CA VAL A 169 -10.92 -4.91 -12.64
C VAL A 169 -10.57 -5.34 -14.07
N ARG A 170 -10.80 -6.60 -14.44
CA ARG A 170 -10.60 -7.07 -15.82
C ARG A 170 -11.54 -6.36 -16.78
N ASP A 171 -12.80 -6.20 -16.42
CA ASP A 171 -13.81 -5.52 -17.25
C ASP A 171 -13.40 -4.07 -17.53
N VAL A 172 -12.99 -3.32 -16.51
CA VAL A 172 -12.46 -1.95 -16.69
C VAL A 172 -11.23 -1.94 -17.59
N ARG A 173 -10.35 -2.96 -17.46
CA ARG A 173 -9.12 -3.05 -18.24
C ARG A 173 -9.30 -3.55 -19.67
N LEU A 174 -10.47 -4.03 -20.06
CA LEU A 174 -10.78 -4.24 -21.48
C LEU A 174 -10.72 -2.91 -22.25
N ARG A 175 -11.22 -1.83 -21.63
CA ARG A 175 -11.17 -0.47 -22.20
C ARG A 175 -9.92 0.32 -21.79
N GLN A 176 -9.40 0.11 -20.57
CA GLN A 176 -8.24 0.84 -20.03
C GLN A 176 -7.14 -0.12 -19.55
N PRO A 177 -6.38 -0.76 -20.47
CA PRO A 177 -5.53 -1.93 -20.19
C PRO A 177 -4.55 -1.79 -19.03
N ARG A 178 -3.87 -0.63 -18.93
CA ARG A 178 -2.90 -0.38 -17.85
C ARG A 178 -3.35 0.67 -16.84
N LEU A 179 -4.65 0.79 -16.60
CA LEU A 179 -5.14 1.71 -15.57
C LEU A 179 -4.58 1.34 -14.19
N GLY A 180 -3.98 2.33 -13.53
CA GLY A 180 -3.35 2.16 -12.22
C GLY A 180 -4.35 1.90 -11.08
N THR A 181 -3.91 1.15 -10.08
CA THR A 181 -4.74 0.68 -8.95
C THR A 181 -5.47 1.79 -8.19
N ARG A 182 -4.86 2.97 -8.01
CA ARG A 182 -5.51 4.09 -7.31
C ARG A 182 -6.73 4.63 -8.07
N LYS A 183 -6.66 4.62 -9.41
CA LYS A 183 -7.76 5.05 -10.28
C LYS A 183 -8.83 3.98 -10.35
N LEU A 184 -8.44 2.70 -10.42
CA LEU A 184 -9.36 1.57 -10.29
C LEU A 184 -10.13 1.63 -8.97
N HIS A 185 -9.46 1.94 -7.85
CA HIS A 185 -10.13 2.10 -6.55
C HIS A 185 -11.22 3.17 -6.59
N HIS A 186 -10.95 4.31 -7.24
CA HIS A 186 -11.93 5.37 -7.41
C HIS A 186 -13.11 4.95 -8.32
N LEU A 187 -12.81 4.37 -9.49
CA LEU A 187 -13.85 3.94 -10.45
C LEU A 187 -14.73 2.82 -9.93
N LEU A 188 -14.15 1.89 -9.15
CA LEU A 188 -14.87 0.73 -8.62
C LEU A 188 -15.59 1.04 -7.31
N ALA A 189 -15.31 2.16 -6.64
CA ALA A 189 -15.94 2.49 -5.36
C ALA A 189 -17.48 2.46 -5.38
N PRO A 190 -18.18 2.98 -6.40
CA PRO A 190 -19.65 2.93 -6.45
C PRO A 190 -20.17 1.50 -6.59
N VAL A 191 -19.64 0.75 -7.56
CA VAL A 191 -20.04 -0.64 -7.85
C VAL A 191 -19.75 -1.55 -6.66
N LEU A 192 -18.60 -1.39 -6.01
CA LEU A 192 -18.26 -2.15 -4.81
C LEU A 192 -19.18 -1.79 -3.64
N GLY A 193 -19.63 -0.53 -3.55
CA GLY A 193 -20.64 -0.09 -2.60
C GLY A 193 -21.97 -0.79 -2.78
N GLU A 194 -22.44 -0.88 -4.03
CA GLU A 194 -23.67 -1.61 -4.41
C GLU A 194 -23.58 -3.11 -4.09
N CYS A 195 -22.42 -3.73 -4.33
CA CYS A 195 -22.16 -5.12 -3.94
C CYS A 195 -21.96 -5.32 -2.42
N GLY A 196 -21.98 -4.26 -1.60
CA GLY A 196 -21.72 -4.32 -0.16
C GLY A 196 -20.27 -4.67 0.21
N ILE A 197 -19.34 -4.53 -0.73
CA ILE A 197 -17.91 -4.87 -0.55
C ILE A 197 -17.14 -3.63 -0.09
N LYS A 198 -16.83 -3.57 1.20
CA LYS A 198 -15.94 -2.53 1.75
C LYS A 198 -14.47 -2.87 1.48
N LEU A 199 -13.93 -2.34 0.38
CA LEU A 199 -12.53 -2.55 -0.02
C LEU A 199 -11.69 -1.27 0.10
N GLY A 200 -10.71 -1.29 1.01
CA GLY A 200 -9.72 -0.22 1.13
C GLY A 200 -8.67 -0.26 0.01
N ARG A 201 -8.00 0.87 -0.21
CA ARG A 201 -6.93 1.02 -1.22
C ARG A 201 -5.85 -0.06 -1.11
N ASP A 202 -5.28 -0.25 0.08
CA ASP A 202 -4.15 -1.15 0.28
C ASP A 202 -4.55 -2.62 0.08
N ARG A 203 -5.77 -2.95 0.52
CA ARG A 203 -6.35 -4.26 0.26
C ARG A 203 -6.59 -4.52 -1.24
N LEU A 204 -6.99 -3.51 -2.01
CA LEU A 204 -7.06 -3.65 -3.47
C LEU A 204 -5.67 -3.94 -4.06
N PHE A 205 -4.61 -3.26 -3.59
CA PHE A 205 -3.25 -3.59 -4.01
C PHE A 205 -2.88 -5.05 -3.68
N ASP A 206 -3.25 -5.55 -2.50
CA ASP A 206 -2.98 -6.93 -2.10
C ASP A 206 -3.73 -7.95 -2.97
N VAL A 207 -5.01 -7.70 -3.24
CA VAL A 207 -5.83 -8.54 -4.14
C VAL A 207 -5.23 -8.57 -5.55
N LEU A 208 -4.88 -7.42 -6.11
CA LEU A 208 -4.26 -7.35 -7.44
C LEU A 208 -2.86 -7.97 -7.47
N ARG A 209 -2.08 -7.87 -6.38
CA ARG A 209 -0.77 -8.51 -6.27
C ARG A 209 -0.91 -10.03 -6.28
N ALA A 210 -1.82 -10.57 -5.47
CA ALA A 210 -2.10 -11.99 -5.42
C ALA A 210 -2.59 -12.53 -6.77
N ALA A 211 -3.42 -11.75 -7.49
CA ALA A 211 -3.91 -12.09 -8.82
C ALA A 211 -2.93 -11.78 -9.97
N ARG A 212 -1.72 -11.26 -9.69
CA ARG A 212 -0.73 -10.81 -10.70
C ARG A 212 -1.27 -9.76 -11.69
N LEU A 213 -2.17 -8.90 -11.22
CA LEU A 213 -2.81 -7.83 -11.97
C LEU A 213 -2.20 -6.45 -11.69
N LEU A 214 -1.05 -6.35 -11.03
CA LEU A 214 -0.38 -5.05 -10.88
C LEU A 214 0.24 -4.62 -12.22
N VAL A 215 0.09 -3.33 -12.55
CA VAL A 215 0.72 -2.73 -13.73
C VAL A 215 2.18 -2.46 -13.41
N VAL A 216 3.09 -3.06 -14.17
CA VAL A 216 4.53 -2.79 -14.06
C VAL A 216 4.91 -1.65 -15.01
N PRO A 217 5.46 -0.53 -14.51
CA PRO A 217 5.93 0.54 -15.39
C PRO A 217 7.18 0.06 -16.16
N PRO A 218 7.22 0.23 -17.49
CA PRO A 218 8.46 -0.02 -18.24
C PRO A 218 9.51 1.02 -17.84
N ARG A 219 10.75 0.59 -17.63
CA ARG A 219 11.90 1.50 -17.51
C ARG A 219 12.33 1.87 -18.92
N ALA A 220 12.22 3.14 -19.29
CA ALA A 220 12.82 3.65 -20.51
C ALA A 220 13.41 5.04 -20.25
N TYR A 221 14.69 5.21 -20.59
CA TYR A 221 15.37 6.49 -20.66
C TYR A 221 16.01 6.58 -22.05
N HIS A 222 15.52 7.50 -22.87
CA HIS A 222 16.12 7.81 -24.16
C HIS A 222 15.92 9.29 -24.45
N LYS A 223 17.02 10.02 -24.68
CA LYS A 223 17.02 11.46 -24.94
C LYS A 223 17.13 11.68 -26.45
N THR A 224 16.09 12.17 -27.11
CA THR A 224 16.07 12.39 -28.56
C THR A 224 15.58 13.77 -28.91
N THR A 225 16.47 14.76 -28.96
CA THR A 225 16.36 15.92 -29.88
C THR A 225 17.69 16.68 -29.96
N HIS A 226 18.07 17.11 -31.17
CA HIS A 226 19.20 18.01 -31.41
C HIS A 226 18.66 19.42 -31.71
N SER A 227 18.76 20.34 -30.75
CA SER A 227 18.10 21.67 -30.77
C SER A 227 18.82 22.75 -31.60
N HIS A 228 19.74 22.37 -32.49
CA HIS A 228 20.49 23.30 -33.33
C HIS A 228 19.82 23.49 -34.70
N HIS A 229 19.06 24.57 -34.87
CA HIS A 229 18.53 25.00 -36.17
C HIS A 229 18.54 26.55 -36.30
N ARG A 230 18.42 27.04 -37.56
CA ARG A 230 18.47 28.46 -37.92
C ARG A 230 17.15 29.24 -37.74
N PHE A 231 16.04 28.55 -37.45
CA PHE A 231 14.73 29.20 -37.28
C PHE A 231 14.60 30.03 -35.99
N ARG A 232 13.68 31.01 -36.01
CA ARG A 232 13.38 31.90 -34.86
C ARG A 232 12.84 31.10 -33.68
N ARG A 233 13.34 31.45 -32.49
CA ARG A 233 13.00 30.83 -31.21
C ARG A 233 12.16 31.82 -30.39
N HIS A 234 11.18 31.31 -29.66
CA HIS A 234 10.32 32.12 -28.78
C HIS A 234 10.70 31.92 -27.30
N PRO A 235 10.41 32.90 -26.42
CA PRO A 235 10.67 32.76 -25.00
C PRO A 235 9.78 31.69 -24.34
N ASN A 236 10.29 31.07 -23.27
CA ASN A 236 9.52 30.13 -22.47
C ASN A 236 8.67 30.87 -21.43
N LEU A 237 7.37 31.00 -21.71
CA LEU A 237 6.39 31.68 -20.86
C LEU A 237 5.91 30.82 -19.68
N LEU A 238 6.26 29.52 -19.65
CA LEU A 238 5.88 28.60 -18.56
C LEU A 238 6.98 28.45 -17.50
N LYS A 239 8.18 28.97 -17.77
CA LYS A 239 9.33 28.94 -16.86
C LYS A 239 9.08 29.84 -15.65
N ALA A 240 9.58 29.42 -14.49
CA ALA A 240 9.52 30.24 -13.27
C ALA A 240 10.25 31.57 -13.49
N GLY A 241 9.55 32.68 -13.26
CA GLY A 241 10.04 34.03 -13.48
C GLY A 241 8.91 35.07 -13.44
N PRO A 242 9.22 36.36 -13.61
CA PRO A 242 8.24 37.45 -13.54
C PRO A 242 7.11 37.32 -14.58
N GLU A 243 7.41 36.72 -15.72
CA GLU A 243 6.46 36.53 -16.84
C GLU A 243 5.80 35.14 -16.84
N GLN A 244 5.92 34.37 -15.74
CA GLN A 244 5.38 33.01 -15.69
C GLN A 244 3.86 33.01 -15.84
N VAL A 245 3.37 32.26 -16.82
CA VAL A 245 1.95 32.03 -17.04
C VAL A 245 1.56 30.70 -16.40
N VAL A 246 0.72 30.78 -15.37
CA VAL A 246 0.07 29.61 -14.77
C VAL A 246 -1.38 29.59 -15.25
N PRO A 247 -1.81 28.55 -16.00
CA PRO A 247 -3.17 28.49 -16.50
C PRO A 247 -4.14 28.27 -15.34
N GLN A 248 -5.15 29.14 -15.24
CA GLN A 248 -6.21 29.13 -14.22
C GLN A 248 -7.55 28.61 -14.77
N ALA A 249 -7.69 28.55 -16.10
CA ALA A 249 -8.86 28.04 -16.79
C ALA A 249 -8.45 27.29 -18.07
N PRO A 250 -9.34 26.46 -18.64
CA PRO A 250 -9.15 25.88 -19.96
C PRO A 250 -8.92 26.94 -21.04
N GLU A 251 -8.23 26.54 -22.11
CA GLU A 251 -7.97 27.32 -23.32
C GLU A 251 -7.12 28.59 -23.12
N GLN A 252 -6.35 28.65 -22.03
CA GLN A 252 -5.35 29.70 -21.79
C GLN A 252 -3.94 29.29 -22.25
N VAL A 253 -3.59 28.01 -22.08
CA VAL A 253 -2.31 27.43 -22.48
C VAL A 253 -2.55 26.07 -23.10
N TRP A 254 -2.15 25.91 -24.36
CA TRP A 254 -2.07 24.64 -25.04
C TRP A 254 -0.63 24.23 -25.23
N VAL A 255 -0.36 22.96 -24.99
CA VAL A 255 0.96 22.37 -25.10
C VAL A 255 0.97 21.38 -26.25
N ALA A 256 1.94 21.49 -27.16
CA ALA A 256 2.10 20.62 -28.29
C ALA A 256 3.35 19.76 -28.18
N ASP A 257 3.26 18.52 -28.69
CA ASP A 257 4.40 17.62 -28.84
C ASP A 257 4.17 16.64 -29.98
N ILE A 258 5.26 16.17 -30.59
CA ILE A 258 5.24 15.16 -31.64
C ILE A 258 5.87 13.88 -31.11
N THR A 259 5.22 12.75 -31.35
CA THR A 259 5.72 11.47 -30.85
C THR A 259 5.61 10.38 -31.91
N TYR A 260 6.58 9.47 -31.93
CA TYR A 260 6.65 8.37 -32.90
C TYR A 260 5.81 7.18 -32.42
N LEU A 261 5.02 6.58 -33.29
CA LEU A 261 4.29 5.34 -33.03
C LEU A 261 4.85 4.22 -33.92
N PRO A 262 5.43 3.16 -33.34
CA PRO A 262 5.90 2.02 -34.12
C PRO A 262 4.70 1.25 -34.69
N THR A 263 4.72 0.99 -35.99
CA THR A 263 3.73 0.13 -36.67
C THR A 263 4.38 -1.22 -37.02
N ALA A 264 3.64 -2.12 -37.68
CA ALA A 264 4.21 -3.34 -38.27
C ALA A 264 5.12 -3.04 -39.47
N GLY A 265 4.92 -1.89 -40.13
CA GLY A 265 5.75 -1.38 -41.22
C GLY A 265 6.55 -0.13 -40.78
N PRO A 266 6.57 0.94 -41.59
CA PRO A 266 7.25 2.17 -41.20
C PRO A 266 6.55 2.82 -40.00
N PHE A 267 7.34 3.41 -39.10
CA PHE A 267 6.77 4.16 -37.98
C PHE A 267 5.96 5.35 -38.49
N VAL A 268 4.93 5.71 -37.74
CA VAL A 268 4.11 6.90 -38.00
C VAL A 268 4.34 7.93 -36.91
N TYR A 269 3.90 9.15 -37.14
CA TYR A 269 3.99 10.26 -36.22
C TYR A 269 2.62 10.60 -35.67
N LEU A 270 2.58 10.99 -34.41
CA LEU A 270 1.41 11.49 -33.71
C LEU A 270 1.73 12.89 -33.18
N SER A 271 1.05 13.90 -33.72
CA SER A 271 1.06 15.26 -33.19
C SER A 271 -0.10 15.43 -32.23
N LEU A 272 0.16 15.92 -31.02
CA LEU A 272 -0.87 16.20 -30.00
C LEU A 272 -0.86 17.66 -29.61
N VAL A 273 -2.05 18.17 -29.29
CA VAL A 273 -2.26 19.46 -28.63
C VAL A 273 -3.10 19.21 -27.39
N THR A 274 -2.54 19.53 -26.22
CA THR A 274 -3.16 19.28 -24.91
C THR A 274 -3.39 20.58 -24.17
N ASP A 275 -4.58 20.74 -23.60
CA ASP A 275 -4.89 21.82 -22.68
C ASP A 275 -4.13 21.66 -21.35
N ALA A 276 -3.38 22.68 -20.96
CA ALA A 276 -2.50 22.59 -19.80
C ALA A 276 -3.26 22.51 -18.47
N PHE A 277 -4.42 23.14 -18.40
CA PHE A 277 -5.24 23.20 -17.20
C PHE A 277 -6.05 21.93 -17.02
N SER A 278 -6.91 21.60 -18.00
CA SER A 278 -7.83 20.47 -17.92
C SER A 278 -7.18 19.14 -18.31
N ARG A 279 -5.96 19.15 -18.82
CA ARG A 279 -5.24 17.97 -19.37
C ARG A 279 -5.94 17.35 -20.58
N LYS A 280 -6.96 17.99 -21.14
CA LYS A 280 -7.71 17.45 -22.28
C LYS A 280 -6.83 17.48 -23.52
N ILE A 281 -6.79 16.39 -24.27
CA ILE A 281 -6.25 16.41 -25.64
C ILE A 281 -7.31 17.11 -26.49
N VAL A 282 -7.02 18.34 -26.90
CA VAL A 282 -7.93 19.19 -27.67
C VAL A 282 -7.76 19.02 -29.17
N GLY A 283 -6.61 18.52 -29.62
CA GLY A 283 -6.36 18.17 -31.01
C GLY A 283 -5.30 17.10 -31.14
N TYR A 284 -5.41 16.29 -32.19
CA TYR A 284 -4.45 15.24 -32.50
C TYR A 284 -4.44 14.95 -34.00
N HIS A 285 -3.33 14.46 -34.52
CA HIS A 285 -3.21 14.02 -35.91
C HIS A 285 -2.17 12.91 -36.05
N VAL A 286 -2.53 11.83 -36.74
CA VAL A 286 -1.61 10.73 -37.07
C VAL A 286 -1.23 10.83 -38.54
N HIS A 287 0.07 10.85 -38.83
CA HIS A 287 0.63 11.11 -40.15
C HIS A 287 1.92 10.31 -40.39
N ASP A 288 2.36 10.24 -41.64
CA ASP A 288 3.52 9.47 -42.10
C ASP A 288 4.77 10.34 -42.36
N SER A 289 4.65 11.67 -42.21
CA SER A 289 5.71 12.62 -42.57
C SER A 289 5.79 13.80 -41.62
N LEU A 290 7.00 14.15 -41.18
CA LEU A 290 7.29 15.31 -40.31
C LEU A 290 7.18 16.69 -40.99
N GLN A 291 6.45 16.78 -42.10
CA GLN A 291 6.14 18.05 -42.75
C GLN A 291 5.33 18.97 -41.81
N ALA A 292 5.60 20.28 -41.86
CA ALA A 292 4.99 21.25 -40.97
C ALA A 292 3.46 21.32 -41.13
N GLU A 293 2.98 21.07 -42.35
CA GLU A 293 1.57 20.99 -42.72
C GLU A 293 0.84 19.89 -41.95
N GLN A 294 1.46 18.72 -41.83
CA GLN A 294 0.91 17.57 -41.11
C GLN A 294 0.87 17.83 -39.59
N VAL A 295 1.93 18.43 -39.04
CA VAL A 295 1.98 18.82 -37.62
C VAL A 295 0.91 19.89 -37.31
N GLY A 296 0.69 20.81 -38.24
CA GLY A 296 -0.31 21.87 -38.12
C GLY A 296 -1.75 21.36 -38.06
N GLN A 297 -2.06 20.17 -38.60
CA GLN A 297 -3.40 19.60 -38.58
C GLN A 297 -3.94 19.39 -37.17
N ALA A 298 -3.08 18.97 -36.23
CA ALA A 298 -3.48 18.78 -34.82
C ALA A 298 -3.88 20.12 -34.17
N LEU A 299 -3.14 21.20 -34.45
CA LEU A 299 -3.48 22.54 -33.97
C LEU A 299 -4.76 23.07 -34.63
N GLN A 300 -4.94 22.87 -35.94
CA GLN A 300 -6.16 23.26 -36.63
C GLN A 300 -7.39 22.49 -36.12
N MET A 301 -7.25 21.20 -35.80
CA MET A 301 -8.30 20.43 -35.13
C MET A 301 -8.68 21.05 -33.77
N ALA A 302 -7.68 21.38 -32.95
CA ALA A 302 -7.92 22.03 -31.66
C ALA A 302 -8.64 23.39 -31.83
N LEU A 303 -8.18 24.22 -32.76
CA LEU A 303 -8.76 25.53 -33.04
C LEU A 303 -10.23 25.45 -33.51
N ARG A 304 -10.58 24.44 -34.32
CA ARG A 304 -11.97 24.24 -34.78
C ARG A 304 -12.94 23.88 -33.65
N THR A 305 -12.45 23.25 -32.59
CA THR A 305 -13.28 22.81 -31.45
C THR A 305 -13.21 23.75 -30.26
N ARG A 306 -12.39 24.80 -30.36
CA ARG A 306 -12.18 25.83 -29.35
C ARG A 306 -13.46 26.63 -29.11
N ARG A 307 -13.77 26.90 -27.84
CA ARG A 307 -14.98 27.66 -27.47
C ARG A 307 -14.69 29.10 -27.07
N SER A 308 -13.55 29.34 -26.43
CA SER A 308 -13.12 30.65 -25.95
C SER A 308 -12.46 31.47 -27.06
N ARG A 309 -12.62 32.79 -26.95
CA ARG A 309 -11.90 33.80 -27.75
C ARG A 309 -10.79 34.49 -26.97
N ALA A 310 -10.49 34.04 -25.74
CA ALA A 310 -9.45 34.63 -24.90
C ALA A 310 -8.05 34.52 -25.53
N SER A 311 -7.08 35.26 -24.99
CA SER A 311 -5.67 35.06 -25.36
C SER A 311 -5.24 33.62 -25.05
N LEU A 312 -4.68 32.93 -26.05
CA LEU A 312 -4.18 31.57 -25.93
C LEU A 312 -2.68 31.53 -26.19
N ILE A 313 -1.95 30.90 -25.29
CA ILE A 313 -0.55 30.58 -25.46
C ILE A 313 -0.43 29.19 -26.07
N HIS A 314 0.32 29.07 -27.15
CA HIS A 314 0.71 27.80 -27.72
C HIS A 314 2.16 27.52 -27.35
N HIS A 315 2.38 26.51 -26.51
CA HIS A 315 3.70 26.10 -26.01
C HIS A 315 4.17 24.83 -26.71
N SER A 316 5.35 24.86 -27.33
CA SER A 316 5.95 23.71 -28.02
C SER A 316 7.43 23.55 -27.64
N ASP A 317 8.05 22.46 -28.08
CA ASP A 317 9.51 22.40 -28.12
C ASP A 317 10.08 23.28 -29.24
N ARG A 318 11.41 23.28 -29.38
CA ARG A 318 12.13 23.92 -30.49
C ARG A 318 12.30 22.98 -31.69
N GLY A 319 11.30 22.16 -31.99
CA GLY A 319 11.28 21.37 -33.21
C GLY A 319 11.24 22.27 -34.44
N ILE A 320 11.97 21.88 -35.50
CA ILE A 320 11.99 22.61 -36.78
C ILE A 320 10.58 22.84 -37.35
N GLN A 321 9.66 21.92 -37.10
CA GLN A 321 8.26 21.97 -37.54
C GLN A 321 7.52 23.14 -36.89
N TYR A 322 7.68 23.33 -35.58
CA TYR A 322 7.01 24.41 -34.84
C TYR A 322 7.61 25.79 -35.15
N CYS A 323 8.89 25.83 -35.51
CA CYS A 323 9.56 27.06 -35.94
C CYS A 323 9.36 27.39 -37.43
N SER A 324 8.67 26.54 -38.19
CA SER A 324 8.42 26.75 -39.62
C SER A 324 7.52 27.96 -39.88
N THR A 325 7.66 28.55 -41.07
CA THR A 325 6.83 29.68 -41.53
C THR A 325 5.34 29.31 -41.54
N TYR A 326 5.01 28.10 -42.01
CA TYR A 326 3.64 27.59 -42.01
C TYR A 326 3.02 27.56 -40.62
N TYR A 327 3.73 27.01 -39.62
CA TYR A 327 3.21 26.88 -38.26
C TYR A 327 3.05 28.25 -37.57
N GLN A 328 4.02 29.14 -37.77
CA GLN A 328 3.96 30.52 -37.23
C GLN A 328 2.84 31.34 -37.88
N GLU A 329 2.51 31.07 -39.14
CA GLU A 329 1.39 31.71 -39.83
C GLU A 329 0.03 31.27 -39.23
N ILE A 330 -0.10 30.02 -38.77
CA ILE A 330 -1.29 29.57 -38.01
C ILE A 330 -1.43 30.40 -36.72
N HIS A 331 -0.32 30.62 -36.00
CA HIS A 331 -0.33 31.46 -34.80
C HIS A 331 -0.79 32.88 -35.09
N ARG A 332 -0.22 33.51 -36.13
CA ARG A 332 -0.55 34.88 -36.53
C ARG A 332 -2.03 35.02 -36.91
N ARG A 333 -2.56 34.10 -37.73
CA ARG A 333 -3.96 34.14 -38.19
C ARG A 333 -4.97 34.01 -37.05
N HIS A 334 -4.63 33.26 -36.00
CA HIS A 334 -5.53 32.99 -34.87
C HIS A 334 -5.18 33.78 -33.61
N GLY A 335 -4.24 34.74 -33.68
CA GLY A 335 -3.83 35.57 -32.55
C GLY A 335 -3.21 34.79 -31.39
N LEU A 336 -2.51 33.69 -31.68
CA LEU A 336 -1.88 32.83 -30.66
C LEU A 336 -0.53 33.40 -30.23
N ARG A 337 -0.27 33.38 -28.92
CA ARG A 337 1.04 33.74 -28.37
C ARG A 337 1.94 32.51 -28.38
N CYS A 338 2.97 32.51 -29.20
CA CYS A 338 3.91 31.41 -29.26
C CYS A 338 4.82 31.40 -28.03
N SER A 339 5.03 30.22 -27.44
CA SER A 339 6.03 29.97 -26.42
C SER A 339 6.80 28.70 -26.76
N MET A 340 8.10 28.66 -26.47
CA MET A 340 8.93 27.49 -26.76
C MET A 340 9.82 27.12 -25.59
N THR A 341 10.21 25.85 -25.48
CA THR A 341 11.22 25.40 -24.50
C THR A 341 12.59 26.02 -24.77
N ASP A 342 13.48 25.98 -23.77
CA ASP A 342 14.83 26.54 -23.79
C ASP A 342 15.89 25.59 -24.37
N GLY A 343 15.49 24.45 -24.96
CA GLY A 343 16.38 23.49 -25.64
C GLY A 343 17.25 22.63 -24.72
N TYR A 344 17.52 23.05 -23.48
CA TYR A 344 18.43 22.35 -22.56
C TYR A 344 17.74 21.62 -21.40
N ASP A 345 16.45 21.84 -21.18
CA ASP A 345 15.72 21.32 -20.02
C ASP A 345 14.50 20.49 -20.46
N CYS A 346 14.56 19.18 -20.19
CA CYS A 346 13.49 18.23 -20.50
C CYS A 346 12.23 18.46 -19.65
N TYR A 347 12.32 19.15 -18.51
CA TYR A 347 11.15 19.39 -17.67
C TYR A 347 10.20 20.44 -18.22
N GLN A 348 10.62 21.20 -19.24
CA GLN A 348 9.85 22.33 -19.76
C GLN A 348 8.63 21.91 -20.59
N ASN A 349 8.63 20.70 -21.18
CA ASN A 349 7.46 20.12 -21.85
C ASN A 349 6.89 18.88 -21.13
N ALA A 350 7.10 18.78 -19.81
CA ALA A 350 6.74 17.60 -19.03
C ALA A 350 5.25 17.22 -19.07
N LEU A 351 4.36 18.18 -19.39
CA LEU A 351 2.94 17.94 -19.56
C LEU A 351 2.66 17.09 -20.80
N ALA A 352 3.18 17.50 -21.95
CA ALA A 352 2.96 16.77 -23.19
C ALA A 352 3.67 15.41 -23.15
N GLU A 353 4.89 15.35 -22.62
CA GLU A 353 5.61 14.08 -22.41
C GLU A 353 4.80 13.10 -21.54
N ARG A 354 4.15 13.61 -20.48
CA ARG A 354 3.29 12.78 -19.62
C ARG A 354 2.10 12.24 -20.38
N VAL A 355 1.44 13.04 -21.22
CA VAL A 355 0.31 12.57 -22.04
C VAL A 355 0.77 11.54 -23.07
N ASN A 356 1.90 11.78 -23.73
CA ASN A 356 2.53 10.83 -24.64
C ASN A 356 2.85 9.50 -23.96
N GLY A 357 3.44 9.54 -22.77
CA GLY A 357 3.72 8.36 -21.95
C GLY A 357 2.45 7.62 -21.53
N ILE A 358 1.35 8.32 -21.26
CA ILE A 358 0.06 7.71 -20.96
C ILE A 358 -0.51 7.00 -22.19
N LEU A 359 -0.55 7.65 -23.35
CA LEU A 359 -1.09 7.03 -24.56
C LEU A 359 -0.30 5.78 -24.95
N LYS A 360 1.03 5.89 -25.02
CA LYS A 360 1.91 4.76 -25.37
C LYS A 360 1.96 3.67 -24.31
N GLY A 361 1.94 4.06 -23.04
CA GLY A 361 2.12 3.16 -21.91
C GLY A 361 0.83 2.49 -21.43
N GLU A 362 -0.33 3.12 -21.63
CA GLU A 362 -1.62 2.64 -21.12
C GLU A 362 -2.60 2.15 -22.20
N PHE A 363 -2.56 2.72 -23.42
CA PHE A 363 -3.58 2.47 -24.46
C PHE A 363 -3.02 1.81 -25.73
N LEU A 364 -1.99 2.41 -26.34
CA LEU A 364 -1.39 1.98 -27.61
C LEU A 364 -0.38 0.85 -27.39
N LEU A 365 -0.83 -0.25 -26.79
CA LEU A 365 0.02 -1.38 -26.41
C LEU A 365 0.39 -2.30 -27.58
N HIS A 366 -0.46 -2.33 -28.61
CA HIS A 366 -0.26 -3.12 -29.81
C HIS A 366 0.26 -2.22 -30.93
N ARG A 367 1.12 -2.78 -31.79
CA ARG A 367 1.57 -2.06 -32.97
C ARG A 367 0.45 -2.10 -34.02
N PRO A 368 -0.03 -0.96 -34.53
CA PRO A 368 -0.92 -0.95 -35.67
C PRO A 368 -0.21 -1.54 -36.89
N ALA A 369 -0.97 -2.17 -37.79
CA ALA A 369 -0.50 -2.72 -39.04
C ALA A 369 -0.11 -1.60 -40.02
N ASP A 370 -0.95 -0.56 -40.11
CA ASP A 370 -0.83 0.54 -41.07
C ASP A 370 -1.25 1.90 -40.45
N LEU A 371 -1.17 2.95 -41.27
CA LEU A 371 -1.52 4.32 -40.88
C LEU A 371 -3.00 4.46 -40.50
N ASP A 372 -3.92 3.76 -41.17
CA ASP A 372 -5.35 3.92 -40.93
C ASP A 372 -5.78 3.18 -39.66
N GLN A 373 -5.20 2.03 -39.37
CA GLN A 373 -5.35 1.39 -38.07
C GLN A 373 -4.76 2.26 -36.96
N ALA A 374 -3.60 2.88 -37.18
CA ALA A 374 -3.01 3.81 -36.21
C ALA A 374 -3.95 4.99 -35.90
N LYS A 375 -4.58 5.60 -36.93
CA LYS A 375 -5.57 6.67 -36.76
C LYS A 375 -6.75 6.22 -35.88
N LYS A 376 -7.35 5.07 -36.17
CA LYS A 376 -8.48 4.51 -35.39
C LYS A 376 -8.09 4.23 -33.95
N MET A 377 -6.93 3.62 -33.74
CA MET A 377 -6.43 3.31 -32.38
C MET A 377 -6.17 4.58 -31.58
N VAL A 378 -5.59 5.62 -32.19
CA VAL A 378 -5.33 6.91 -31.54
C VAL A 378 -6.65 7.62 -31.22
N GLU A 379 -7.59 7.69 -32.16
CA GLU A 379 -8.91 8.28 -31.94
C GLU A 379 -9.62 7.65 -30.74
N GLN A 380 -9.70 6.31 -30.70
CA GLN A 380 -10.27 5.57 -29.58
C GLN A 380 -9.53 5.86 -28.27
N SER A 381 -8.20 5.85 -28.31
CA SER A 381 -7.37 6.12 -27.12
C SER A 381 -7.59 7.53 -26.58
N VAL A 382 -7.66 8.54 -27.46
CA VAL A 382 -7.92 9.93 -27.08
C VAL A 382 -9.33 10.09 -26.52
N HIS A 383 -10.32 9.42 -27.11
CA HIS A 383 -11.69 9.42 -26.61
C HIS A 383 -11.73 8.87 -25.17
N ILE A 384 -11.18 7.68 -24.94
CA ILE A 384 -11.16 7.05 -23.61
C ILE A 384 -10.36 7.90 -22.62
N TYR A 385 -9.22 8.45 -23.04
CA TYR A 385 -8.41 9.35 -22.21
C TYR A 385 -9.19 10.60 -21.76
N ASN A 386 -9.90 11.25 -22.69
CA ASN A 386 -10.62 12.50 -22.41
C ASN A 386 -11.91 12.26 -21.60
N HIS A 387 -12.66 11.21 -21.90
CA HIS A 387 -14.02 11.02 -21.40
C HIS A 387 -14.16 10.01 -20.26
N GLU A 388 -13.28 9.03 -20.16
CA GLU A 388 -13.42 7.92 -19.20
C GLU A 388 -12.29 7.85 -18.18
N ARG A 389 -11.07 8.26 -18.55
CA ARG A 389 -9.89 8.09 -17.69
C ARG A 389 -9.84 9.14 -16.57
N PRO A 390 -9.90 8.75 -15.29
CA PRO A 390 -9.77 9.69 -14.18
C PRO A 390 -8.32 10.16 -14.02
N HIS A 391 -8.14 11.44 -13.70
CA HIS A 391 -6.82 12.04 -13.54
C HIS A 391 -6.57 12.49 -12.09
N SER A 392 -5.48 12.03 -11.46
CA SER A 392 -5.17 12.39 -10.05
C SER A 392 -4.96 13.91 -9.87
N ALA A 393 -4.27 14.55 -10.83
CA ALA A 393 -4.10 16.00 -10.87
C ALA A 393 -5.42 16.78 -10.96
N LEU A 394 -6.51 16.13 -11.41
CA LEU A 394 -7.84 16.71 -11.55
C LEU A 394 -8.82 16.19 -10.48
N LYS A 395 -8.30 15.74 -9.33
CA LYS A 395 -9.10 15.15 -8.25
C LYS A 395 -9.99 13.99 -8.74
N TYR A 396 -9.43 13.16 -9.63
CA TYR A 396 -10.09 12.01 -10.28
C TYR A 396 -11.24 12.34 -11.25
N LYS A 397 -11.47 13.62 -11.58
CA LYS A 397 -12.32 13.97 -12.73
C LYS A 397 -11.64 13.61 -14.05
N THR A 398 -12.45 13.44 -15.09
CA THR A 398 -11.95 13.23 -16.46
C THR A 398 -11.53 14.56 -17.08
N PRO A 399 -10.55 14.56 -18.01
CA PRO A 399 -10.09 15.78 -18.66
C PRO A 399 -11.21 16.59 -19.31
N ASP A 400 -12.15 15.92 -19.98
CA ASP A 400 -13.28 16.59 -20.63
C ASP A 400 -14.29 17.16 -19.63
N ALA A 401 -14.55 16.48 -18.51
CA ALA A 401 -15.42 17.01 -17.46
C ALA A 401 -14.87 18.31 -16.84
N VAL A 402 -13.55 18.40 -16.63
CA VAL A 402 -12.91 19.64 -16.16
C VAL A 402 -12.93 20.71 -17.23
N HIS A 403 -12.68 20.34 -18.49
CA HIS A 403 -12.63 21.28 -19.60
C HIS A 403 -13.99 21.95 -19.88
N ARG A 404 -15.11 21.23 -19.71
CA ARG A 404 -16.48 21.75 -19.92
C ARG A 404 -17.06 22.49 -18.72
N ALA A 405 -16.43 22.42 -17.56
CA ALA A 405 -16.92 23.05 -16.34
C ALA A 405 -16.66 24.56 -16.28
N PHE A 406 -15.96 25.10 -17.28
CA PHE A 406 -15.70 26.52 -17.52
C PHE A 406 -16.31 26.88 -18.87
#